data_AF-A0A4V1XIU3-F1
#
_entry.id   AF-A0A4V1XIU3-F1
#
_cell.length_a   1.000
_cell.length_b   1.000
_cell.length_c   1.000
_cell.angle_alpha   90.00
_cell.angle_beta   90.00
_cell.angle_gamma   90.00
#
_symmetry.space_group_name_H-M   'P 1'
#
loop_
_entity.id
_entity.type
_entity.pdbx_description
1 polymer ?
#
loop_
_entity_poly.entity_id
_entity_poly.type
_entity_poly.pdbx_seq_one_letter_code
_entity_poly.pdbx_strand_id
1 'polypeptide(L)'
;MEDSELDSGLLGIQLSSDTEDGADSKSAAADVEAERAARVAQSEEAFQAVKKSYRVKVENGEIWSTIKLPLGPRRISKPEAQALLHAVEELYFFRRYAEGAAFVRRVLDDCGGGGAPGLDDDTRDLLLYYEKKCVEKDEAQKTNPNST
;
A
#
# COMPACT_ATOMS: atom_id res chain seq x y z
N MET A 1 19.54 2.02 37.98
CA MET A 1 20.48 1.17 37.22
C MET A 1 19.93 -0.24 37.25
N GLU A 2 18.74 -0.53 36.69
CA GLU A 2 18.26 -0.20 35.34
C GLU A 2 19.24 -0.68 34.26
N ASP A 3 18.68 -1.32 33.23
CA ASP A 3 19.31 -1.86 32.01
C ASP A 3 19.75 -3.33 32.05
N SER A 4 18.81 -4.26 31.83
CA SER A 4 19.09 -5.59 31.22
C SER A 4 17.87 -6.34 30.63
N GLU A 5 16.64 -5.82 30.66
CA GLU A 5 15.44 -6.51 30.11
C GLU A 5 15.23 -6.33 28.59
N LEU A 6 16.29 -6.10 27.79
CA LEU A 6 16.14 -5.78 26.37
C LEU A 6 16.77 -6.79 25.38
N ASP A 7 17.30 -7.93 25.82
CA ASP A 7 18.12 -8.79 24.93
C ASP A 7 17.57 -10.19 24.60
N SER A 8 16.27 -10.48 24.75
CA SER A 8 15.80 -11.86 24.46
C SER A 8 14.43 -12.02 23.81
N GLY A 9 13.78 -10.96 23.34
CA GLY A 9 12.36 -11.06 22.98
C GLY A 9 11.93 -10.63 21.58
N LEU A 10 12.71 -9.81 20.88
CA LEU A 10 12.13 -9.06 19.74
C LEU A 10 12.43 -9.65 18.37
N LEU A 11 13.55 -10.36 18.22
CA LEU A 11 13.86 -11.16 17.04
C LEU A 11 14.27 -12.52 17.57
N GLY A 12 13.40 -13.53 17.45
CA GLY A 12 13.62 -14.89 17.97
C GLY A 12 14.75 -15.63 17.24
N ILE A 13 15.97 -15.10 17.31
CA ILE A 13 17.17 -15.66 16.74
C ILE A 13 17.99 -16.18 17.92
N GLN A 14 17.85 -17.47 18.24
CA GLN A 14 18.77 -18.11 19.17
C GLN A 14 20.08 -18.40 18.44
N LEU A 15 21.11 -17.58 18.68
CA LEU A 15 22.48 -17.96 18.39
C LEU A 15 23.00 -18.86 19.51
N SER A 16 22.64 -20.14 19.48
CA SER A 16 23.34 -21.15 20.28
C SER A 16 24.67 -21.44 19.60
N SER A 17 25.75 -20.95 20.21
CA SER A 17 27.12 -21.35 19.93
C SER A 17 27.30 -22.81 20.35
N ASP A 18 27.07 -23.75 19.43
CA ASP A 18 27.24 -25.18 19.65
C ASP A 18 28.71 -25.57 19.42
N THR A 19 29.39 -25.85 20.53
CA THR A 19 30.73 -26.46 20.57
C THR A 19 30.58 -27.83 21.22
N GLU A 20 31.06 -28.85 20.49
CA GLU A 20 31.33 -30.27 20.85
C GLU A 20 30.26 -31.37 20.58
N ASP A 21 30.51 -32.05 19.45
CA ASP A 21 30.72 -33.49 19.26
C ASP A 21 29.64 -34.54 19.60
N GLY A 22 29.23 -35.27 18.56
CA GLY A 22 28.33 -36.42 18.60
C GLY A 22 28.10 -36.98 17.19
N ALA A 23 28.96 -37.90 16.76
CA ALA A 23 28.84 -38.63 15.50
C ALA A 23 27.52 -39.43 15.40
N ASP A 24 27.04 -39.66 14.17
CA ASP A 24 25.86 -40.47 13.78
C ASP A 24 24.49 -39.78 13.53
N SER A 25 24.40 -38.43 13.51
CA SER A 25 23.22 -37.71 12.96
C SER A 25 23.61 -36.51 12.09
N LYS A 26 24.68 -36.65 11.29
CA LYS A 26 25.19 -35.55 10.44
C LYS A 26 24.55 -35.46 9.05
N SER A 27 23.91 -36.51 8.55
CA SER A 27 23.29 -36.50 7.21
C SER A 27 21.94 -35.80 7.20
N ALA A 28 21.01 -36.19 8.09
CA ALA A 28 19.64 -35.68 8.07
C ALA A 28 19.53 -34.18 8.42
N ALA A 29 20.34 -33.66 9.35
CA ALA A 29 20.34 -32.24 9.69
C ALA A 29 21.01 -31.38 8.60
N ALA A 30 22.04 -31.89 7.93
CA ALA A 30 22.68 -31.23 6.80
C ALA A 30 21.76 -31.23 5.56
N ASP A 31 20.99 -32.29 5.34
CA ASP A 31 20.03 -32.38 4.24
C ASP A 31 18.87 -31.39 4.39
N VAL A 32 18.34 -31.18 5.62
CA VAL A 32 17.27 -30.20 5.87
C VAL A 32 17.77 -28.75 5.70
N GLU A 33 18.98 -28.44 6.15
CA GLU A 33 19.58 -27.12 5.95
C GLU A 33 19.97 -26.88 4.49
N ALA A 34 20.45 -27.91 3.78
CA ALA A 34 20.72 -27.85 2.34
C ALA A 34 19.42 -27.69 1.52
N GLU A 35 18.33 -28.35 1.91
CA GLU A 35 17.01 -28.20 1.27
C GLU A 35 16.41 -26.81 1.54
N ARG A 36 16.60 -26.27 2.75
CA ARG A 36 16.20 -24.90 3.08
C ARG A 36 17.04 -23.86 2.34
N ALA A 37 18.35 -24.06 2.27
CA ALA A 37 19.24 -23.23 1.47
C ALA A 37 18.86 -23.28 -0.01
N ALA A 38 18.54 -24.45 -0.57
CA ALA A 38 18.06 -24.60 -1.94
C ALA A 38 16.72 -23.90 -2.21
N ARG A 39 15.84 -23.80 -1.19
CA ARG A 39 14.55 -23.08 -1.31
C ARG A 39 14.70 -21.55 -1.32
N VAL A 40 15.80 -21.00 -0.80
CA VAL A 40 16.00 -19.54 -0.63
C VAL A 40 17.21 -19.02 -1.41
N ALA A 41 18.06 -19.91 -1.95
CA ALA A 41 19.23 -19.53 -2.74
C ALA A 41 18.82 -19.02 -4.13
N GLN A 42 18.57 -17.72 -4.21
CA GLN A 42 18.69 -17.01 -5.48
C GLN A 42 20.18 -16.92 -5.83
N SER A 43 20.57 -17.34 -7.03
CA SER A 43 21.94 -17.14 -7.49
C SER A 43 22.26 -15.65 -7.58
N GLU A 44 23.52 -15.26 -7.34
CA GLU A 44 23.96 -13.87 -7.46
C GLU A 44 23.65 -13.28 -8.85
N GLU A 45 23.76 -14.09 -9.91
CA GLU A 45 23.39 -13.67 -11.26
C GLU A 45 21.90 -13.31 -11.38
N ALA A 46 21.02 -14.13 -10.81
CA ALA A 46 19.59 -13.86 -10.78
C ALA A 46 19.27 -12.62 -9.93
N PHE A 47 19.97 -12.41 -8.82
CA PHE A 47 19.83 -11.20 -8.00
C PHE A 47 20.28 -9.95 -8.78
N GLN A 48 21.42 -10.00 -9.48
CA GLN A 48 21.89 -8.89 -10.31
C GLN A 48 20.95 -8.60 -11.48
N ALA A 49 20.32 -9.62 -12.08
CA ALA A 49 19.31 -9.43 -13.12
C ALA A 49 18.07 -8.71 -12.58
N VAL A 50 17.58 -9.11 -11.39
CA VAL A 50 16.48 -8.41 -10.71
C VAL A 50 16.89 -6.99 -10.35
N LYS A 51 18.07 -6.78 -9.77
CA LYS A 51 18.57 -5.45 -9.40
C LYS A 51 18.68 -4.51 -10.60
N LYS A 52 19.15 -5.00 -11.75
CA LYS A 52 19.24 -4.22 -13.00
C LYS A 52 17.86 -3.83 -13.55
N SER A 53 16.87 -4.70 -13.40
CA SER A 53 15.50 -4.48 -13.89
C SER A 53 14.58 -3.83 -12.86
N TYR A 54 15.00 -3.78 -11.60
CA TYR A 54 14.22 -3.22 -10.50
C TYR A 54 14.03 -1.71 -10.69
N ARG A 55 12.78 -1.29 -10.72
CA ARG A 55 12.38 0.10 -10.67
C ARG A 55 11.54 0.30 -9.43
N VAL A 56 11.90 1.28 -8.63
CA VAL A 56 11.08 1.69 -7.49
C VAL A 56 9.72 2.12 -8.04
N LYS A 57 8.65 1.58 -7.47
CA LYS A 57 7.30 2.04 -7.78
C LYS A 57 7.16 3.45 -7.19
N VAL A 58 7.08 4.45 -8.06
CA VAL A 58 6.81 5.83 -7.67
C VAL A 58 5.35 6.10 -7.98
N GLU A 59 4.51 6.16 -6.94
CA GLU A 59 3.11 6.53 -7.11
C GLU A 59 3.02 8.05 -7.30
N ASN A 60 2.77 8.51 -8.53
CA ASN A 60 2.69 9.93 -8.90
C ASN A 60 1.27 10.52 -8.78
N GLY A 61 0.40 9.91 -7.98
CA GLY A 61 -1.00 10.32 -7.90
C GLY A 61 -1.80 9.94 -9.14
N GLU A 62 -1.46 8.83 -9.78
CA GLU A 62 -2.14 8.32 -10.97
C GLU A 62 -3.12 7.18 -10.65
N ILE A 63 -3.29 6.79 -9.38
CA ILE A 63 -4.19 5.69 -9.00
C ILE A 63 -5.61 5.94 -9.53
N TRP A 64 -6.08 7.19 -9.53
CA TRP A 64 -7.40 7.55 -10.07
C TRP A 64 -7.60 7.16 -11.54
N SER A 65 -6.53 7.10 -12.34
CA SER A 65 -6.59 6.72 -13.76
C SER A 65 -6.76 5.21 -13.97
N THR A 66 -6.37 4.42 -12.98
CA THR A 66 -6.50 2.96 -13.00
C THR A 66 -7.93 2.50 -12.65
N ILE A 67 -8.70 3.39 -12.02
CA ILE A 67 -10.08 3.13 -11.62
C ILE A 67 -11.00 3.37 -12.81
N LYS A 68 -11.66 2.30 -13.26
CA LYS A 68 -12.63 2.36 -14.34
C LYS A 68 -13.97 2.82 -13.80
N LEU A 69 -14.34 4.05 -14.11
CA LEU A 69 -15.69 4.56 -13.95
C LEU A 69 -16.46 4.38 -15.28
N PRO A 70 -17.75 4.00 -15.26
CA PRO A 70 -18.61 3.85 -14.09
C PRO A 70 -18.37 2.55 -13.29
N LEU A 71 -18.54 2.62 -11.97
CA LEU A 71 -18.57 1.48 -11.07
C LEU A 71 -19.94 0.84 -11.32
N GLY A 72 -19.99 -0.23 -12.13
CA GLY A 72 -21.24 -0.83 -12.59
C GLY A 72 -22.25 -1.16 -11.46
N PRO A 73 -23.45 -1.67 -11.78
CA PRO A 73 -24.59 -1.76 -10.86
C PRO A 73 -24.43 -2.73 -9.66
N ARG A 74 -23.22 -3.25 -9.42
CA ARG A 74 -22.90 -4.18 -8.34
C ARG A 74 -22.56 -3.39 -7.07
N ARG A 75 -22.74 -4.03 -5.91
CA ARG A 75 -22.09 -3.58 -4.68
C ARG A 75 -20.57 -3.53 -4.88
N ILE A 76 -19.97 -2.41 -4.48
CA ILE A 76 -18.54 -2.18 -4.52
C ILE A 76 -17.92 -3.03 -3.40
N SER A 77 -16.88 -3.77 -3.73
CA SER A 77 -16.17 -4.55 -2.73
C SER A 77 -15.29 -3.64 -1.87
N LYS A 78 -15.03 -4.04 -0.63
CA LYS A 78 -14.12 -3.31 0.28
C LYS A 78 -12.78 -2.89 -0.35
N PRO A 79 -12.07 -3.74 -1.13
CA PRO A 79 -10.82 -3.31 -1.79
C PRO A 79 -11.06 -2.24 -2.88
N GLU A 80 -12.16 -2.31 -3.62
CA GLU A 80 -12.51 -1.27 -4.60
C GLU A 80 -12.85 0.07 -3.92
N ALA A 81 -13.57 0.02 -2.80
CA ALA A 81 -13.87 1.20 -1.98
C ALA A 81 -12.60 1.86 -1.43
N GLN A 82 -11.64 1.07 -0.94
CA GLN A 82 -10.34 1.58 -0.48
C GLN A 82 -9.52 2.17 -1.64
N ALA A 83 -9.53 1.55 -2.82
CA ALA A 83 -8.84 2.09 -3.99
C ALA A 83 -9.40 3.47 -4.40
N LEU A 84 -10.72 3.64 -4.36
CA LEU A 84 -11.39 4.93 -4.60
C LEU A 84 -10.95 6.00 -3.60
N LEU A 85 -10.90 5.62 -2.33
CA LEU A 85 -10.50 6.52 -1.25
C LEU A 85 -9.03 6.95 -1.40
N HIS A 86 -8.13 5.99 -1.61
CA HIS A 86 -6.71 6.27 -1.83
C HIS A 86 -6.46 7.12 -3.08
N ALA A 87 -7.22 6.91 -4.16
CA ALA A 87 -7.12 7.76 -5.35
C ALA A 87 -7.42 9.24 -5.04
N VAL A 88 -8.44 9.51 -4.22
CA VAL A 88 -8.80 10.87 -3.80
C VAL A 88 -7.74 11.45 -2.85
N GLU A 89 -7.25 10.64 -1.91
CA GLU A 89 -6.20 11.05 -0.98
C GLU A 89 -4.92 11.42 -1.71
N GLU A 90 -4.49 10.62 -2.68
CA GLU A 90 -3.32 10.94 -3.50
C GLU A 90 -3.50 12.26 -4.26
N LEU A 91 -4.65 12.45 -4.92
CA LEU A 91 -4.93 13.73 -5.59
C LEU A 91 -4.87 14.92 -4.63
N TYR A 92 -5.35 14.74 -3.38
CA TYR A 92 -5.22 15.74 -2.33
C TYR A 92 -3.75 15.97 -1.91
N PHE A 93 -2.94 14.92 -1.75
CA PHE A 93 -1.52 15.04 -1.40
C PHE A 93 -0.69 15.70 -2.50
N PHE A 94 -0.96 15.40 -3.77
CA PHE A 94 -0.33 16.02 -4.94
C PHE A 94 -0.84 17.43 -5.24
N ARG A 95 -1.69 18.01 -4.37
CA ARG A 95 -2.29 19.34 -4.54
C ARG A 95 -3.12 19.49 -5.82
N ARG A 96 -3.59 18.39 -6.39
CA ARG A 96 -4.47 18.35 -7.56
C ARG A 96 -5.93 18.41 -7.10
N TYR A 97 -6.27 19.46 -6.35
CA TYR A 97 -7.54 19.58 -5.63
C TYR A 97 -8.75 19.64 -6.57
N ALA A 98 -8.64 20.36 -7.70
CA ALA A 98 -9.68 20.41 -8.73
C ALA A 98 -10.02 19.02 -9.29
N GLU A 99 -9.00 18.20 -9.56
CA GLU A 99 -9.17 16.84 -10.10
C GLU A 99 -9.76 15.90 -9.04
N GLY A 100 -9.29 16.00 -7.79
CA GLY A 100 -9.83 15.25 -6.66
C GLY A 100 -11.33 15.51 -6.45
N ALA A 101 -11.75 16.77 -6.42
CA ALA A 101 -13.15 17.14 -6.29
C ALA A 101 -14.00 16.66 -7.49
N ALA A 102 -13.49 16.79 -8.71
CA ALA A 102 -14.18 16.31 -9.90
C ALA A 102 -14.28 14.77 -9.95
N PHE A 103 -13.31 14.06 -9.37
CA PHE A 103 -13.35 12.60 -9.26
C PHE A 103 -14.40 12.16 -8.24
N VAL A 104 -14.44 12.77 -7.05
CA VAL A 104 -15.46 12.47 -6.03
C VAL A 104 -16.87 12.69 -6.57
N ARG A 105 -17.12 13.82 -7.24
CA ARG A 105 -18.44 14.06 -7.87
C ARG A 105 -18.82 12.99 -8.87
N ARG A 106 -17.89 12.58 -9.74
CA ARG A 106 -18.15 11.48 -10.69
C ARG A 106 -18.48 10.17 -9.99
N VAL A 107 -17.79 9.83 -8.89
CA VAL A 107 -18.08 8.62 -8.11
C VAL A 107 -19.46 8.70 -7.44
N LEU A 108 -19.81 9.87 -6.89
CA LEU A 108 -21.09 10.08 -6.21
C LEU A 108 -22.27 10.16 -7.18
N ASP A 109 -22.13 10.80 -8.34
CA ASP A 109 -23.15 10.86 -9.38
C ASP A 109 -23.46 9.46 -9.93
N ASP A 110 -22.42 8.65 -10.11
CA ASP A 110 -22.53 7.28 -10.61
C ASP A 110 -23.18 6.34 -9.59
N CYS A 111 -22.89 6.54 -8.29
CA CYS A 111 -23.57 5.81 -7.21
C CYS A 111 -24.96 6.40 -6.86
N GLY A 112 -25.24 7.65 -7.25
CA GLY A 112 -26.36 8.47 -6.76
C GLY A 112 -27.50 8.70 -7.75
N GLY A 113 -27.35 8.32 -9.01
CA GLY A 113 -28.36 8.53 -10.06
C GLY A 113 -29.61 7.63 -10.01
N GLY A 114 -29.70 6.70 -9.06
CA GLY A 114 -30.84 5.77 -9.00
C GLY A 114 -30.73 4.69 -7.94
N GLY A 115 -30.67 5.08 -6.66
CA GLY A 115 -30.99 4.19 -5.52
C GLY A 115 -30.18 2.89 -5.39
N ALA A 116 -28.98 2.80 -5.95
CA ALA A 116 -28.16 1.60 -5.84
C ALA A 116 -27.22 1.69 -4.61
N PRO A 117 -27.24 0.71 -3.69
CA PRO A 117 -26.43 0.71 -2.47
C PRO A 117 -25.02 0.20 -2.78
N GLY A 118 -24.31 0.90 -3.66
CA GLY A 118 -23.00 0.50 -4.16
C GLY A 118 -21.90 0.67 -3.13
N LEU A 119 -21.89 1.81 -2.45
CA LEU A 119 -20.81 2.26 -1.56
C LEU A 119 -21.28 2.27 -0.10
N ASP A 120 -20.41 1.85 0.82
CA ASP A 120 -20.66 1.93 2.26
C ASP A 120 -20.82 3.40 2.71
N ASP A 121 -21.70 3.65 3.68
CA ASP A 121 -21.99 5.00 4.18
C ASP A 121 -20.74 5.71 4.72
N ASP A 122 -19.89 5.01 5.47
CA ASP A 122 -18.62 5.56 5.99
C ASP A 122 -17.68 6.03 4.87
N THR A 123 -17.61 5.27 3.77
CA THR A 123 -16.76 5.61 2.62
C THR A 123 -17.34 6.83 1.89
N ARG A 124 -18.67 6.89 1.75
CA ARG A 124 -19.37 8.01 1.16
C ARG A 124 -19.16 9.30 1.95
N ASP A 125 -19.25 9.24 3.27
CA ASP A 125 -19.02 10.38 4.16
C ASP A 125 -17.57 10.88 4.08
N LEU A 126 -16.59 9.98 4.02
CA LEU A 126 -15.19 10.36 3.83
C LEU A 126 -14.95 11.03 2.47
N LEU A 127 -15.56 10.51 1.39
CA LEU A 127 -15.45 11.12 0.06
C LEU A 127 -16.03 12.54 0.06
N LEU A 128 -17.20 12.76 0.66
CA LEU A 128 -17.81 14.09 0.81
C LEU A 128 -16.92 15.04 1.63
N TYR A 129 -16.31 14.54 2.71
CA TYR A 129 -15.36 15.32 3.51
C TYR A 129 -14.16 15.76 2.67
N TYR A 130 -13.57 14.85 1.89
CA TYR A 130 -12.46 15.16 1.00
C TYR A 130 -12.86 16.08 -0.15
N GLU A 131 -14.06 15.97 -0.71
CA GLU A 131 -14.55 16.92 -1.72
C GLU A 131 -14.58 18.34 -1.16
N LYS A 132 -15.22 18.55 0.00
CA LYS A 132 -15.32 19.87 0.63
C LYS A 132 -13.92 20.45 0.89
N LYS A 133 -13.02 19.63 1.44
CA LYS A 133 -11.65 20.03 1.76
C LYS A 133 -10.84 20.35 0.50
N CYS A 134 -11.01 19.57 -0.58
CA CYS A 134 -10.41 19.86 -1.88
C CYS A 134 -10.90 21.20 -2.42
N VAL A 135 -12.21 21.50 -2.39
CA VAL A 135 -12.75 22.78 -2.85
C VAL A 135 -12.19 23.95 -2.03
N GLU A 136 -12.15 23.85 -0.70
CA GLU A 136 -11.56 24.89 0.16
C GLU A 136 -10.08 25.12 -0.16
N LYS A 137 -9.31 24.05 -0.43
CA LYS A 137 -7.89 24.14 -0.77
C LYS A 137 -7.64 24.63 -2.20
N ASP A 138 -8.49 24.27 -3.14
CA ASP A 138 -8.45 24.75 -4.52
C ASP A 138 -8.67 26.26 -4.58
N GLU A 139 -9.67 26.78 -3.86
CA GLU A 139 -9.92 28.22 -3.72
C GLU A 139 -8.76 28.94 -2.99
N ALA A 140 -8.21 28.33 -1.94
CA ALA A 140 -7.03 28.85 -1.26
C ALA A 140 -5.75 28.85 -2.13
N GLN A 141 -5.66 27.92 -3.10
CA GLN A 141 -4.55 27.86 -4.05
C GLN A 141 -4.71 28.91 -5.17
N LYS A 142 -5.93 29.09 -5.69
CA LYS A 142 -6.22 30.14 -6.69
C LYS A 142 -5.99 31.55 -6.16
N THR A 143 -6.26 31.77 -4.88
CA THR A 143 -6.05 33.06 -4.20
C THR A 143 -4.60 33.33 -3.82
N ASN A 144 -3.69 32.34 -3.97
CA ASN A 144 -2.25 32.49 -3.74
C ASN A 144 -1.48 32.44 -5.08
N PRO A 145 -1.30 33.59 -5.78
CA PRO A 145 -0.68 33.63 -7.11
C PRO A 145 0.84 33.41 -7.12
N ASN A 146 1.48 32.99 -6.02
CA ASN A 146 2.94 33.00 -5.88
C ASN A 146 3.55 31.61 -5.60
N SER A 147 3.00 30.55 -6.19
CA SER A 147 3.65 29.24 -6.24
C SER A 147 3.64 28.73 -7.68
N THR A 148 4.63 29.19 -8.45
CA THR A 148 5.14 28.51 -9.65
C THR A 148 6.63 28.33 -9.44
#